data_AF-A0A4R6TAH0-F1
#
_entry.id   AF-A0A4R6TAH0-F1
#
_cell.length_a   1.000
_cell.length_b   1.000
_cell.length_c   1.000
_cell.angle_alpha   90.00
_cell.angle_beta   90.00
_cell.angle_gamma   90.00
#
_symmetry.space_group_name_H-M   'P 1'
#
loop_
_entity.id
_entity.type
_entity.pdbx_description
1 polymer ?
#
loop_
_entity_poly.entity_id
_entity_poly.type
_entity_poly.pdbx_seq_one_letter_code
_entity_poly.pdbx_strand_id
1 'polypeptide(L)'
;MESLTLNLVLFMGILILLNVPAYFLGLRFQGNEPQKRLWFEPPGFVIPLVWVGLFTLLAILRHQLLLEGQNQLAMMIVILAVVCASYAYYTLGLEKLTGISALKFGLAGNILVLLAAFWVGVQVADLSSNLSYLIFPIVAWTFFATMIIIGQLRRA
;
A
#
# COMPACT_ATOMS: atom_id res chain seq x y z
N MET A 1 -21.86 16.49 0.12
CA MET A 1 -21.17 15.52 -0.75
C MET A 1 -19.73 15.97 -0.89
N GLU A 2 -18.77 15.17 -0.46
CA GLU A 2 -17.35 15.51 -0.61
C GLU A 2 -16.94 15.43 -2.09
N SER A 3 -16.19 16.42 -2.58
CA SER A 3 -15.74 16.42 -3.97
C SER A 3 -14.66 15.36 -4.22
N LEU A 4 -14.55 14.90 -5.48
CA LEU A 4 -13.46 14.01 -5.89
C LEU A 4 -12.09 14.65 -5.62
N THR A 5 -11.96 15.96 -5.83
CA THR A 5 -10.74 16.71 -5.53
C THR A 5 -10.32 16.58 -4.06
N LEU A 6 -11.27 16.68 -3.12
CA LEU A 6 -10.97 16.52 -1.70
C LEU A 6 -10.48 15.10 -1.37
N ASN A 7 -11.09 14.08 -2.02
CA ASN A 7 -10.63 12.70 -1.90
C ASN A 7 -9.20 12.55 -2.44
N LEU A 8 -8.91 13.09 -3.63
CA LEU A 8 -7.56 13.04 -4.19
C LEU A 8 -6.54 13.70 -3.26
N VAL A 9 -6.85 14.89 -2.73
CA VAL A 9 -5.98 15.58 -1.75
C VAL A 9 -5.78 14.75 -0.50
N LEU A 10 -6.83 14.10 0.02
CA LEU A 10 -6.74 13.23 1.19
C LEU A 10 -5.79 12.04 0.95
N PHE A 11 -5.98 11.27 -0.12
CA PHE A 11 -5.16 10.08 -0.37
C PHE A 11 -3.73 10.44 -0.77
N MET A 12 -3.51 11.47 -1.59
CA MET A 12 -2.16 11.97 -1.85
C MET A 12 -1.51 12.52 -0.58
N GLY A 13 -2.29 13.18 0.27
CA GLY A 13 -1.88 13.62 1.60
C GLY A 13 -1.41 12.46 2.46
N ILE A 14 -2.18 11.37 2.58
CA ILE A 14 -1.78 10.16 3.32
C ILE A 14 -0.48 9.59 2.77
N LEU A 15 -0.37 9.44 1.45
CA LEU A 15 0.80 8.89 0.79
C LEU A 15 2.06 9.73 1.09
N ILE A 16 1.97 11.04 0.90
CA ILE A 16 3.09 11.99 1.06
C ILE A 16 3.44 12.16 2.54
N LEU A 17 2.45 12.44 3.41
CA LEU A 17 2.68 12.72 4.82
C LEU A 17 3.21 11.53 5.60
N LEU A 18 2.96 10.30 5.15
CA LEU A 18 3.58 9.13 5.76
C LEU A 18 4.96 8.85 5.15
N ASN A 19 5.13 8.90 3.83
CA ASN A 19 6.38 8.44 3.21
C ASN A 19 7.50 9.49 3.17
N VAL A 20 7.17 10.79 3.07
CA VAL A 20 8.20 11.85 3.05
C VAL A 20 8.92 11.96 4.41
N PRO A 21 8.23 12.00 5.57
CA PRO A 21 8.91 12.00 6.86
C PRO A 21 9.75 10.75 7.11
N ALA A 22 9.33 9.58 6.62
CA ALA A 22 10.10 8.34 6.76
C ALA A 22 11.52 8.48 6.20
N TYR A 23 11.67 9.18 5.07
CA TYR A 23 12.98 9.49 4.48
C TYR A 23 13.87 10.33 5.41
N PHE A 24 13.29 11.34 6.08
CA PHE A 24 14.00 12.21 7.03
C PHE A 24 14.34 11.50 8.34
N LEU A 25 13.56 10.48 8.73
CA LEU A 25 13.83 9.60 9.88
C LEU A 25 14.94 8.56 9.61
N GLY A 26 15.50 8.56 8.40
CA GLY A 26 16.52 7.61 7.97
C GLY A 26 15.97 6.23 7.63
N LEU A 27 14.64 6.08 7.48
CA LEU A 27 14.01 4.85 7.03
C LEU A 27 14.17 4.75 5.51
N ARG A 28 15.31 4.22 5.07
CA ARG A 28 15.65 4.05 3.66
C ARG A 28 15.87 2.58 3.35
N PHE A 29 15.11 2.05 2.40
CA PHE A 29 15.37 0.72 1.85
C PHE A 29 16.72 0.74 1.12
N GLN A 30 17.70 0.04 1.67
CA GLN A 30 18.98 -0.23 1.03
C GLN A 30 18.80 -1.45 0.12
N GLY A 31 19.29 -1.42 -1.13
CA GLY A 31 19.19 -2.61 -2.00
C GLY A 31 18.87 -2.37 -3.48
N ASN A 32 18.75 -1.13 -3.94
CA ASN A 32 18.59 -0.85 -5.39
C ASN A 32 19.88 -1.07 -6.21
N GLU A 33 20.94 -1.61 -5.60
CA GLU A 33 22.17 -1.99 -6.31
C GLU A 33 21.86 -3.12 -7.31
N PRO A 34 22.21 -2.96 -8.60
CA PRO A 34 21.85 -3.93 -9.65
C PRO A 34 22.26 -5.38 -9.34
N GLN A 35 23.34 -5.57 -8.57
CA GLN A 35 23.92 -6.88 -8.26
C GLN A 35 23.11 -7.71 -7.23
N LYS A 36 22.25 -7.08 -6.43
CA LYS A 36 21.48 -7.78 -5.36
C LYS A 36 20.00 -7.96 -5.69
N ARG A 37 19.52 -7.37 -6.80
CA ARG A 37 18.11 -7.38 -7.19
C ARG A 37 17.67 -8.71 -7.80
N LEU A 38 16.38 -9.01 -7.66
CA LEU A 38 15.77 -10.10 -8.42
C LEU A 38 15.58 -9.66 -9.87
N TRP A 39 15.64 -10.60 -10.82
CA TRP A 39 15.54 -10.29 -12.26
C TRP A 39 14.20 -9.64 -12.65
N PHE A 40 13.15 -9.88 -11.86
CA PHE A 40 11.81 -9.33 -12.05
C PHE A 40 11.51 -8.13 -11.14
N GLU A 41 12.41 -7.73 -10.24
CA GLU A 41 12.21 -6.59 -9.35
C GLU A 41 12.28 -5.28 -10.15
N PRO A 42 11.25 -4.42 -10.11
CA PRO A 42 11.23 -3.20 -10.91
C PRO A 42 12.22 -2.16 -10.37
N PRO A 43 12.66 -1.20 -11.20
CA PRO A 43 13.48 -0.09 -10.72
C PRO A 43 12.81 0.66 -9.57
N GLY A 44 13.60 1.14 -8.60
CA GLY A 44 13.07 1.78 -7.38
C GLY A 44 12.14 2.97 -7.62
N PHE A 45 12.30 3.71 -8.72
CA PHE A 45 11.40 4.82 -9.07
C PHE A 45 9.99 4.37 -9.51
N VAL A 46 9.81 3.11 -9.91
CA VAL A 46 8.51 2.56 -10.32
C VAL A 46 7.59 2.40 -9.11
N ILE A 47 8.14 2.05 -7.95
CA ILE A 47 7.38 1.81 -6.72
C ILE A 47 6.52 3.03 -6.33
N PRO A 48 7.07 4.25 -6.17
CA PRO A 48 6.24 5.41 -5.83
C PRO A 48 5.23 5.77 -6.93
N LEU A 49 5.55 5.56 -8.21
CA LEU A 49 4.61 5.81 -9.32
C LEU A 49 3.39 4.87 -9.25
N VAL A 50 3.62 3.59 -8.98
CA VAL A 50 2.54 2.62 -8.79
C VAL A 50 1.66 3.04 -7.61
N TRP A 51 2.26 3.43 -6.48
CA TRP A 51 1.49 3.87 -5.31
C TRP A 51 0.67 5.14 -5.57
N VAL A 52 1.17 6.11 -6.34
CA VAL A 52 0.37 7.28 -6.77
C VAL A 52 -0.86 6.82 -7.56
N GLY A 53 -0.69 5.88 -8.50
CA GLY A 53 -1.80 5.29 -9.25
C GLY A 53 -2.81 4.58 -8.36
N LEU A 54 -2.35 3.70 -7.48
CA LEU A 54 -3.19 2.95 -6.55
C LEU A 54 -3.97 3.87 -5.59
N PHE A 55 -3.33 4.91 -5.04
CA PHE A 55 -3.99 5.87 -4.15
C PHE A 55 -4.99 6.75 -4.89
N THR A 56 -4.77 7.01 -6.18
CA THR A 56 -5.77 7.65 -7.03
C THR A 56 -7.01 6.78 -7.20
N LEU A 57 -6.83 5.47 -7.43
CA LEU A 57 -7.95 4.52 -7.51
C LEU A 57 -8.74 4.44 -6.20
N LEU A 58 -8.06 4.44 -5.04
CA LEU A 58 -8.72 4.47 -3.74
C LEU A 58 -9.50 5.76 -3.50
N ALA A 59 -8.98 6.91 -3.95
CA ALA A 59 -9.69 8.18 -3.88
C ALA A 59 -10.98 8.17 -4.70
N ILE A 60 -10.93 7.62 -5.92
CA ILE A 60 -12.10 7.45 -6.78
C ILE A 60 -13.10 6.52 -6.10
N LEU A 61 -12.66 5.38 -5.57
CA LEU A 61 -13.52 4.43 -4.89
C LEU A 61 -14.19 5.04 -3.66
N ARG A 62 -13.43 5.71 -2.78
CA ARG A 62 -14.00 6.37 -1.60
C ARG A 62 -15.05 7.41 -2.00
N HIS A 63 -14.77 8.21 -3.04
CA HIS A 63 -15.73 9.18 -3.54
C HIS A 63 -17.03 8.51 -3.98
N GLN A 64 -16.97 7.43 -4.78
CA GLN A 64 -18.15 6.67 -5.21
C GLN A 64 -18.94 6.09 -4.02
N LEU A 65 -18.24 5.49 -3.05
CA LEU A 65 -18.88 4.95 -1.84
C LEU A 65 -19.60 6.05 -1.04
N LEU A 66 -19.04 7.26 -0.97
CA LEU A 66 -19.71 8.40 -0.31
C LEU A 66 -20.94 8.89 -1.08
N LEU A 67 -20.92 8.85 -2.41
CA LEU A 67 -22.10 9.16 -3.24
C LEU A 67 -23.23 8.15 -3.00
N GLU A 68 -22.88 6.89 -2.77
CA GLU A 68 -23.81 5.80 -2.44
C GLU A 68 -24.20 5.76 -0.95
N GLY A 69 -23.72 6.69 -0.12
CA GLY A 69 -24.03 6.76 1.32
C GLY A 69 -23.31 5.72 2.18
N GLN A 70 -22.34 4.98 1.63
CA GLN A 70 -21.63 3.89 2.28
C GLN A 70 -20.44 4.40 3.12
N ASN A 71 -20.75 5.17 4.17
CA ASN A 71 -19.74 5.83 5.02
C ASN A 71 -18.77 4.85 5.70
N GLN A 72 -19.25 3.67 6.11
CA GLN A 72 -18.40 2.65 6.75
C GLN A 72 -17.37 2.10 5.77
N LEU A 73 -17.78 1.71 4.57
CA LEU A 73 -16.85 1.23 3.53
C LEU A 73 -15.87 2.33 3.12
N ALA A 74 -16.35 3.56 2.95
CA ALA A 74 -15.52 4.72 2.66
C ALA A 74 -14.42 4.94 3.72
N MET A 75 -14.74 4.74 5.00
CA MET A 75 -13.75 4.80 6.10
C MET A 75 -12.76 3.63 6.05
N MET A 76 -13.23 2.42 5.71
CA MET A 76 -12.34 1.26 5.52
C MET A 76 -11.32 1.50 4.41
N ILE A 77 -11.68 2.24 3.34
CA ILE A 77 -10.71 2.61 2.29
C ILE A 77 -9.60 3.52 2.85
N VAL A 78 -9.94 4.47 3.73
CA VAL A 78 -8.96 5.35 4.39
C VAL A 78 -8.03 4.54 5.27
N ILE A 79 -8.57 3.63 6.08
CA ILE A 79 -7.78 2.75 6.95
C ILE A 79 -6.82 1.90 6.10
N LEU A 80 -7.31 1.29 5.02
CA LEU A 80 -6.49 0.51 4.10
C LEU A 80 -5.35 1.35 3.52
N ALA A 81 -5.62 2.59 3.09
CA ALA A 81 -4.58 3.49 2.58
C ALA A 81 -3.52 3.83 3.64
N VAL A 82 -3.92 4.09 4.89
CA VAL A 82 -2.98 4.34 5.99
C VAL A 82 -2.10 3.11 6.24
N VAL A 83 -2.70 1.92 6.28
CA VAL A 83 -1.95 0.66 6.45
C VAL A 83 -0.95 0.48 5.30
N CYS A 84 -1.37 0.68 4.05
CA CYS A 84 -0.47 0.61 2.90
C CYS A 84 0.69 1.63 2.98
N ALA A 85 0.39 2.90 3.25
CA ALA A 85 1.39 3.97 3.27
C ALA A 85 2.32 3.92 4.49
N SER A 86 1.93 3.23 5.58
CA SER A 86 2.75 3.06 6.78
C SER A 86 3.85 2.00 6.65
N TYR A 87 4.02 1.39 5.47
CA TYR A 87 4.97 0.30 5.20
C TYR A 87 6.39 0.56 5.72
N ALA A 88 6.97 1.73 5.44
CA ALA A 88 8.32 2.04 5.89
C ALA A 88 8.48 2.02 7.42
N TYR A 89 7.43 2.36 8.16
CA TYR A 89 7.46 2.41 9.62
C TYR A 89 7.40 1.02 10.26
N TYR A 90 6.47 0.16 9.82
CA TYR A 90 6.38 -1.19 10.38
C TYR A 90 7.41 -2.16 9.80
N THR A 91 8.20 -1.76 8.80
CA THR A 91 9.32 -2.56 8.29
C THR A 91 10.66 -2.05 8.83
N LEU A 92 11.17 -0.97 8.24
CA LEU A 92 12.47 -0.38 8.60
C LEU A 92 12.46 0.23 10.00
N GLY A 93 11.33 0.83 10.41
CA GLY A 93 11.19 1.37 11.76
C GLY A 93 11.26 0.27 12.81
N LEU A 94 10.54 -0.84 12.63
CA LEU A 94 10.62 -1.99 13.54
C LEU A 94 11.97 -2.71 13.48
N GLU A 95 12.61 -2.80 12.32
CA GLU A 95 13.98 -3.30 12.22
C GLU A 95 14.94 -2.47 13.07
N LYS A 96 14.87 -1.14 12.98
CA LYS A 96 15.69 -0.23 13.78
C LYS A 96 15.43 -0.37 15.29
N LEU A 97 14.20 -0.67 15.69
CA LEU A 97 13.81 -0.82 17.11
C LEU A 97 14.11 -2.21 17.68
N THR A 98 13.99 -3.26 16.89
CA THR A 98 14.01 -4.66 17.37
C THR A 98 15.22 -5.45 16.90
N GLY A 99 15.93 -4.98 15.87
CA GLY A 99 17.01 -5.71 15.20
C GLY A 99 16.54 -6.87 14.31
N ILE A 100 15.22 -7.13 14.23
CA ILE A 100 14.67 -8.17 13.35
C ILE A 100 14.62 -7.61 11.91
N SER A 101 15.08 -8.41 10.95
CA SER A 101 15.15 -8.02 9.53
C SER A 101 13.85 -7.40 9.00
N ALA A 102 13.98 -6.26 8.32
CA ALA A 102 12.86 -5.59 7.65
C ALA A 102 12.17 -6.47 6.60
N LEU A 103 12.85 -7.47 6.03
CA LEU A 103 12.23 -8.43 5.10
C LEU A 103 11.15 -9.28 5.78
N LYS A 104 11.38 -9.71 7.03
CA LYS A 104 10.40 -10.51 7.80
C LYS A 104 9.18 -9.67 8.16
N PHE A 105 9.41 -8.45 8.62
CA PHE A 105 8.31 -7.51 8.87
C PHE A 105 7.58 -7.11 7.58
N GLY A 106 8.31 -6.96 6.48
CA GLY A 106 7.72 -6.68 5.17
C GLY A 106 6.81 -7.80 4.68
N LEU A 107 7.20 -9.06 4.89
CA LEU A 107 6.35 -10.22 4.59
C LEU A 107 5.08 -10.21 5.44
N ALA A 108 5.20 -10.04 6.76
CA ALA A 108 4.05 -9.98 7.65
C ALA A 108 3.10 -8.80 7.32
N GLY A 109 3.66 -7.62 7.05
CA GLY A 109 2.92 -6.43 6.66
C GLY A 109 2.20 -6.59 5.32
N ASN A 110 2.85 -7.20 4.32
CA ASN A 110 2.19 -7.49 3.04
C ASN A 110 1.05 -8.50 3.19
N ILE A 111 1.21 -9.54 4.02
CA ILE A 111 0.12 -10.48 4.32
C ILE A 111 -1.06 -9.73 4.96
N LEU A 112 -0.81 -8.84 5.92
CA LEU A 112 -1.84 -8.01 6.53
C LEU A 112 -2.55 -7.13 5.49
N VAL A 113 -1.81 -6.45 4.62
CA VAL A 113 -2.37 -5.62 3.55
C VAL A 113 -3.20 -6.47 2.58
N LEU A 114 -2.73 -7.66 2.19
CA LEU A 114 -3.46 -8.57 1.31
C LEU A 114 -4.79 -9.01 1.93
N LEU A 115 -4.78 -9.43 3.20
CA LEU A 115 -5.98 -9.85 3.92
C LEU A 115 -6.97 -8.68 4.07
N ALA A 116 -6.47 -7.49 4.43
CA ALA A 116 -7.28 -6.29 4.56
C ALA A 116 -7.87 -5.85 3.21
N ALA A 117 -7.06 -5.77 2.17
CA ALA A 117 -7.52 -5.40 0.82
C ALA A 117 -8.52 -6.41 0.26
N PHE A 118 -8.30 -7.71 0.48
CA PHE A 118 -9.23 -8.75 0.04
C PHE A 118 -10.56 -8.66 0.80
N TRP A 119 -10.52 -8.52 2.13
CA TRP A 119 -11.73 -8.31 2.93
C TRP A 119 -12.50 -7.09 2.42
N VAL A 120 -11.86 -5.93 2.37
CA VAL A 120 -12.50 -4.68 1.92
C VAL A 120 -13.05 -4.84 0.51
N GLY A 121 -12.31 -5.53 -0.37
CA GLY A 121 -12.74 -5.85 -1.72
C GLY A 121 -14.02 -6.69 -1.77
N VAL A 122 -14.14 -7.72 -0.93
CA VAL A 122 -15.37 -8.54 -0.81
C VAL A 122 -16.54 -7.69 -0.32
N GLN A 123 -16.34 -6.87 0.71
CA GLN A 123 -17.40 -5.99 1.23
C GLN A 123 -17.87 -4.96 0.20
N VAL A 124 -16.97 -4.44 -0.62
CA VAL A 124 -17.32 -3.55 -1.73
C VAL A 124 -17.99 -4.33 -2.87
N ALA A 125 -17.63 -5.60 -3.10
CA ALA A 125 -18.24 -6.43 -4.13
C ALA A 125 -19.70 -6.78 -3.82
N ASP A 126 -20.05 -6.95 -2.54
CA ASP A 126 -21.45 -7.15 -2.10
C ASP A 126 -22.35 -5.95 -2.44
N LEU A 127 -21.76 -4.75 -2.55
CA LEU A 127 -22.42 -3.54 -3.02
C LEU A 127 -22.37 -3.41 -4.55
N SER A 128 -21.17 -3.52 -5.13
CA SER A 128 -20.93 -3.39 -6.56
C SER A 128 -19.62 -4.05 -6.98
N SER A 129 -19.71 -5.14 -7.75
CA SER A 129 -18.56 -5.82 -8.36
C SER A 129 -17.70 -4.87 -9.20
N ASN A 130 -18.30 -3.85 -9.83
CA ASN A 130 -17.54 -2.89 -10.63
C ASN A 130 -16.65 -2.00 -9.76
N LEU A 131 -17.13 -1.61 -8.58
CA LEU A 131 -16.35 -0.80 -7.64
C LEU A 131 -15.22 -1.61 -6.99
N SER A 132 -15.43 -2.90 -6.74
CA SER A 132 -14.40 -3.75 -6.10
C SER A 132 -13.16 -3.92 -6.98
N TYR A 133 -13.29 -3.83 -8.31
CA TYR A 133 -12.15 -3.81 -9.23
C TYR A 133 -11.18 -2.64 -9.00
N LEU A 134 -11.59 -1.56 -8.34
CA LEU A 134 -10.69 -0.46 -7.98
C LEU A 134 -9.73 -0.82 -6.84
N ILE A 135 -10.03 -1.86 -6.04
CA ILE A 135 -9.16 -2.37 -4.97
C ILE A 135 -8.20 -3.43 -5.50
N PHE A 136 -8.64 -4.24 -6.47
CA PHE A 136 -7.88 -5.40 -6.94
C PHE A 136 -6.43 -5.10 -7.38
N PRO A 137 -6.11 -3.95 -8.01
CA PRO A 137 -4.74 -3.56 -8.29
C PRO A 137 -3.82 -3.49 -7.05
N ILE A 138 -4.35 -3.15 -5.86
CA ILE A 138 -3.59 -3.19 -4.60
C ILE A 138 -3.24 -4.62 -4.22
N VAL A 139 -4.18 -5.54 -4.37
CA VAL A 139 -3.95 -6.97 -4.11
C VAL A 139 -2.86 -7.50 -5.03
N ALA A 140 -2.99 -7.24 -6.34
CA ALA A 140 -2.01 -7.67 -7.34
C ALA A 140 -0.60 -7.10 -7.07
N TRP A 141 -0.52 -5.80 -6.78
CA TRP A 141 0.75 -5.15 -6.46
C TRP A 141 1.38 -5.66 -5.17
N THR A 142 0.58 -5.82 -4.11
CA THR A 142 1.08 -6.30 -2.81
C THR A 142 1.51 -7.76 -2.90
N PHE A 143 0.79 -8.58 -3.67
CA PHE A 143 1.19 -9.95 -3.97
C PHE A 143 2.53 -9.98 -4.71
N PHE A 144 2.70 -9.15 -5.74
CA PHE A 144 3.96 -9.02 -6.46
C PHE A 144 5.11 -8.57 -5.54
N ALA A 145 4.89 -7.56 -4.69
CA ALA A 145 5.85 -7.12 -3.68
C ALA A 145 6.20 -8.25 -2.68
N THR A 146 5.23 -9.10 -2.34
CA THR A 146 5.45 -10.27 -1.47
C THR A 146 6.36 -11.29 -2.14
N MET A 147 6.18 -11.55 -3.43
CA MET A 147 7.06 -12.43 -4.20
C MET A 147 8.50 -11.92 -4.26
N ILE A 148 8.70 -10.60 -4.34
CA ILE A 148 10.03 -9.98 -4.23
C ILE A 148 10.65 -10.28 -2.87
N ILE A 149 9.92 -10.04 -1.77
CA ILE A 149 10.42 -10.28 -0.40
C ILE A 149 10.76 -11.76 -0.19
N ILE A 150 9.91 -12.69 -0.66
CA ILE A 150 10.19 -14.12 -0.58
C ILE A 150 11.46 -14.48 -1.36
N GLY A 151 11.63 -13.93 -2.57
CA GLY A 151 12.83 -14.15 -3.37
C GLY A 151 14.09 -13.61 -2.71
N GLN A 152 14.00 -12.46 -2.03
CA GLN A 152 15.11 -11.85 -1.27
C GLN A 152 15.44 -12.67 -0.02
N LEU A 153 14.44 -13.13 0.73
CA LEU A 153 14.63 -14.01 1.89
C LEU A 153 15.30 -15.34 1.54
N ARG A 154 15.08 -15.88 0.34
CA ARG A 154 15.77 -17.10 -0.13
C ARG A 154 17.25 -16.87 -0.49
N ARG A 155 17.66 -15.61 -0.68
CA ARG A 155 19.04 -15.22 -1.02
C ARG A 155 19.81 -14.65 0.17
N ALA A 156 19.13 -14.33 1.27
CA ALA A 156 19.69 -13.81 2.52
C ALA A 156 20.15 -14.95 3.43
#